data_AF-A0A7S1ZIK0-F1
#
_entry.id   AF-A0A7S1ZIK0-F1
#
_cell.length_a   1.000
_cell.length_b   1.000
_cell.length_c   1.000
_cell.angle_alpha   90.00
_cell.angle_beta   90.00
_cell.angle_gamma   90.00
#
_symmetry.space_group_name_H-M   'P 1'
#
loop_
_entity.id
_entity.type
_entity.pdbx_description
1 polymer ?
#
loop_
_entity_poly.entity_id
_entity_poly.type
_entity_poly.pdbx_seq_one_letter_code
_entity_poly.pdbx_strand_id
1 'polypeptide(L)'
;DSDLSSPIALTEICSTGDKDYQFKKNWLREKCNALKLDFATQGHILINVRRDHILEDSVDAVLSIPRRDIHLSWCVAFINEDFRGWDVNAKEWFELVVREVCNPLNGLWQTNENDRNKGIQINPWSGIVFERDDNRYFRFMGRVVGRALLDGYIIPFHMTP
;
A
#
# COMPACT_ATOMS: atom_id res chain seq x y z
N ASP A 1 -22.47 12.36 1.17
CA ASP A 1 -21.38 11.55 1.73
C ASP A 1 -21.63 11.24 3.18
N SER A 2 -22.48 10.25 3.41
CA SER A 2 -22.95 9.82 4.73
C SER A 2 -22.52 8.38 4.98
N ASP A 3 -21.94 8.17 6.16
CA ASP A 3 -21.84 6.91 6.87
C ASP A 3 -20.97 5.80 6.26
N LEU A 4 -19.67 5.89 6.53
CA LEU A 4 -18.89 4.73 6.91
C LEU A 4 -18.37 5.00 8.31
N SER A 5 -19.20 4.71 9.32
CA SER A 5 -18.69 4.57 10.68
C SER A 5 -17.53 3.57 10.63
N SER A 6 -16.43 3.89 11.31
CA SER A 6 -15.32 2.95 11.41
C SER A 6 -15.89 1.62 11.91
N PRO A 7 -15.65 0.49 11.20
CA PRO A 7 -16.16 -0.81 11.62
C PRO A 7 -15.56 -1.26 12.97
N ILE A 8 -14.56 -0.52 13.47
CA ILE A 8 -13.89 -0.74 14.75
C ILE A 8 -14.13 0.49 15.62
N ALA A 9 -14.73 0.27 16.79
CA ALA A 9 -14.93 1.32 17.79
C ALA A 9 -13.61 1.73 18.46
N LEU A 10 -13.44 3.02 18.75
CA LEU A 10 -12.24 3.52 19.46
C LEU A 10 -12.02 2.84 20.81
N THR A 11 -13.10 2.50 21.51
CA THR A 11 -13.05 1.75 22.78
C THR A 11 -12.41 0.37 22.61
N GLU A 12 -12.67 -0.28 21.48
CA GLU A 12 -12.08 -1.58 21.17
C GLU A 12 -10.57 -1.43 20.95
N ILE A 13 -10.13 -0.41 20.20
CA ILE A 13 -8.71 -0.11 19.99
C ILE A 13 -8.01 0.16 21.32
N CYS A 14 -8.58 1.02 22.18
CA CYS A 14 -8.03 1.33 23.50
C CYS A 14 -7.89 0.09 24.38
N SER A 15 -8.82 -0.86 24.31
CA SER A 15 -8.76 -2.11 25.10
C SER A 15 -7.53 -2.98 24.78
N THR A 16 -6.90 -2.76 23.62
CA THR A 16 -5.69 -3.46 23.21
C THR A 16 -4.40 -2.77 23.68
N GLY A 17 -4.46 -1.53 24.17
CA GLY A 17 -3.30 -0.68 24.47
C GLY A 17 -2.28 -1.32 25.41
N ASP A 18 -2.75 -1.99 26.46
CA ASP A 18 -1.91 -2.59 27.50
C ASP A 18 -1.50 -4.04 27.19
N LYS A 19 -1.95 -4.58 26.05
CA LYS A 19 -1.67 -5.96 25.65
C LYS A 19 -0.28 -6.10 25.04
N ASP A 20 0.24 -7.33 25.05
CA ASP A 20 1.52 -7.63 24.43
C ASP A 20 1.47 -7.53 22.88
N TYR A 21 2.64 -7.55 22.26
CA TYR A 21 2.78 -7.47 20.81
C TYR A 21 2.05 -8.60 20.08
N GLN A 22 2.11 -9.82 20.62
CA GLN A 22 1.55 -10.99 19.94
C GLN A 22 0.03 -10.94 19.90
N PHE A 23 -0.60 -10.51 21.00
CA PHE A 23 -2.03 -10.24 21.08
C PHE A 23 -2.44 -9.14 20.11
N LYS A 24 -1.76 -7.98 20.13
CA LYS A 24 -2.05 -6.86 19.22
C LYS A 24 -1.94 -7.26 17.76
N LYS A 25 -0.90 -8.03 17.41
CA LYS A 25 -0.68 -8.57 16.06
C LYS A 25 -1.80 -9.52 15.63
N ASN A 26 -2.21 -10.43 16.50
CA ASN A 26 -3.29 -11.37 16.22
C ASN A 26 -4.64 -10.65 16.06
N TRP A 27 -4.94 -9.71 16.97
CA TRP A 27 -6.14 -8.88 16.90
C TRP A 27 -6.19 -8.07 15.61
N LEU A 28 -5.08 -7.42 15.21
CA LEU A 28 -5.02 -6.66 13.96
C LEU A 28 -5.27 -7.57 12.74
N ARG A 29 -4.66 -8.76 12.72
CA ARG A 29 -4.86 -9.74 11.64
C ARG A 29 -6.30 -10.19 11.54
N GLU A 30 -6.96 -10.44 12.67
CA GLU A 30 -8.38 -10.79 12.71
C GLU A 30 -9.25 -9.69 12.10
N LYS A 31 -9.01 -8.43 12.50
CA LYS A 31 -9.72 -7.28 11.94
C LYS A 31 -9.47 -7.10 10.45
N CYS A 32 -8.23 -7.23 9.99
CA CYS A 32 -7.90 -7.19 8.57
C CYS A 32 -8.61 -8.29 7.79
N ASN A 33 -8.64 -9.52 8.31
CA ASN A 33 -9.33 -10.62 7.64
C ASN A 33 -10.85 -10.42 7.57
N ALA A 34 -11.47 -9.82 8.60
CA ALA A 34 -12.89 -9.48 8.59
C ALA A 34 -13.25 -8.38 7.58
N LEU A 35 -12.28 -7.55 7.16
CA LEU A 35 -12.47 -6.53 6.14
C LEU A 35 -12.27 -7.06 4.71
N LYS A 36 -11.57 -8.20 4.54
CA LYS A 36 -11.34 -8.77 3.22
C LYS A 36 -12.64 -9.26 2.60
N LEU A 37 -12.80 -8.91 1.34
CA LEU A 37 -13.93 -9.34 0.53
C LEU A 37 -13.56 -10.62 -0.23
N ASP A 38 -14.53 -11.51 -0.38
CA ASP A 38 -14.33 -12.77 -1.07
C ASP A 38 -14.27 -12.57 -2.59
N PHE A 39 -13.23 -13.13 -3.21
CA PHE A 39 -12.93 -12.94 -4.62
C PHE A 39 -14.06 -13.42 -5.54
N ALA A 40 -14.67 -14.58 -5.22
CA ALA A 40 -15.65 -15.23 -6.09
C ALA A 40 -17.03 -14.57 -6.00
N THR A 41 -17.42 -14.11 -4.81
CA THR A 41 -18.75 -13.60 -4.53
C THR A 41 -18.85 -12.08 -4.64
N GLN A 42 -17.77 -11.34 -4.35
CA GLN A 42 -17.78 -9.87 -4.29
C GLN A 42 -16.94 -9.23 -5.41
N GLY A 43 -16.13 -10.03 -6.12
CA GLY A 43 -15.37 -9.59 -7.29
C GLY A 43 -13.96 -9.12 -6.96
N HIS A 44 -13.32 -8.48 -7.94
CA HIS A 44 -11.93 -8.04 -7.87
C HIS A 44 -11.70 -6.78 -8.72
N ILE A 45 -10.56 -6.13 -8.47
CA ILE A 45 -10.08 -4.99 -9.25
C ILE A 45 -8.89 -5.45 -10.08
N LEU A 46 -8.97 -5.24 -11.39
CA LEU A 46 -7.85 -5.48 -12.29
C LEU A 46 -6.97 -4.22 -12.38
N ILE A 47 -5.69 -4.38 -12.08
CA ILE A 47 -4.65 -3.36 -12.16
C ILE A 47 -3.73 -3.75 -13.32
N ASN A 48 -3.90 -3.08 -14.46
CA ASN A 48 -3.07 -3.30 -15.66
C ASN A 48 -1.90 -2.33 -15.63
N VAL A 49 -0.68 -2.85 -15.72
CA VAL A 49 0.54 -2.04 -15.64
C VAL A 49 1.55 -2.46 -16.71
N ARG A 50 2.29 -1.48 -17.25
CA ARG A 50 3.45 -1.72 -18.10
C ARG A 50 4.71 -1.69 -17.24
N ARG A 51 5.67 -2.59 -17.51
CA ARG A 51 6.91 -2.66 -16.70
C ARG A 51 7.73 -1.38 -16.73
N ASP A 52 7.80 -0.75 -17.89
CA ASP A 52 8.54 0.48 -18.14
C ASP A 52 7.85 1.73 -17.55
N HIS A 53 6.57 1.63 -17.19
CA HIS A 53 5.78 2.72 -16.58
C HIS A 53 5.13 2.27 -15.26
N ILE A 54 5.78 1.35 -14.54
CA ILE A 54 5.15 0.66 -13.41
C ILE A 54 4.66 1.61 -12.33
N LEU A 55 5.41 2.67 -12.02
CA LEU A 55 5.02 3.63 -10.99
C LEU A 55 3.82 4.46 -11.44
N GLU A 56 3.88 5.04 -12.63
CA GLU A 56 2.82 5.90 -13.18
C GLU A 56 1.49 5.13 -13.33
N ASP A 57 1.52 3.99 -14.03
CA ASP A 57 0.34 3.15 -14.26
C ASP A 57 -0.28 2.68 -12.94
N SER A 58 0.56 2.34 -11.94
CA SER A 58 0.09 1.92 -10.62
C SER A 58 -0.56 3.07 -9.85
N VAL A 59 0.02 4.27 -9.91
CA VAL A 59 -0.52 5.45 -9.23
C VAL A 59 -1.88 5.80 -9.81
N ASP A 60 -2.04 5.80 -11.13
CA ASP A 60 -3.34 5.98 -11.80
C ASP A 60 -4.35 4.92 -11.36
N ALA A 61 -4.03 3.65 -11.56
CA ALA A 61 -4.95 2.54 -11.32
C ALA A 61 -5.38 2.43 -9.86
N VAL A 62 -4.44 2.60 -8.92
CA VAL A 62 -4.76 2.48 -7.49
C VAL A 62 -5.53 3.71 -6.99
N LEU A 63 -5.26 4.92 -7.50
CA LEU A 63 -5.98 6.11 -7.08
C LEU A 63 -7.39 6.21 -7.66
N SER A 64 -7.65 5.60 -8.83
CA SER A 64 -9.00 5.49 -9.39
C SER A 64 -9.91 4.54 -8.59
N ILE A 65 -9.36 3.69 -7.72
CA ILE A 65 -10.16 2.82 -6.85
C ILE A 65 -10.97 3.69 -5.86
N PRO A 66 -12.31 3.59 -5.87
CA PRO A 66 -13.13 4.30 -4.90
C PRO A 66 -12.98 3.66 -3.52
N ARG A 67 -13.18 4.45 -2.45
CA ARG A 67 -12.97 3.99 -1.06
C ARG A 67 -13.78 2.73 -0.71
N ARG A 68 -15.00 2.59 -1.26
CA ARG A 68 -15.87 1.43 -1.02
C ARG A 68 -15.31 0.11 -1.56
N ASP A 69 -14.47 0.18 -2.58
CA ASP A 69 -13.96 -1.00 -3.29
C ASP A 69 -12.50 -1.32 -2.88
N ILE A 70 -11.91 -0.53 -1.97
CA ILE A 70 -10.50 -0.67 -1.56
C ILE A 70 -10.18 -2.02 -0.92
N HIS A 71 -11.18 -2.70 -0.36
CA HIS A 71 -11.05 -4.02 0.26
C HIS A 71 -11.24 -5.20 -0.71
N LEU A 72 -11.69 -4.96 -1.95
CA LEU A 72 -11.75 -6.00 -2.99
C LEU A 72 -10.34 -6.55 -3.27
N SER A 73 -10.23 -7.79 -3.74
CA SER A 73 -8.93 -8.33 -4.15
C SER A 73 -8.33 -7.52 -5.31
N TRP A 74 -7.04 -7.20 -5.24
CA TRP A 74 -6.33 -6.50 -6.30
C TRP A 74 -5.58 -7.52 -7.16
N CYS A 75 -5.96 -7.63 -8.43
CA CYS A 75 -5.39 -8.52 -9.42
C CYS A 75 -4.46 -7.72 -10.33
N VAL A 76 -3.17 -8.00 -10.29
CA VAL A 76 -2.20 -7.30 -11.13
C VAL A 76 -1.94 -8.08 -12.41
N ALA A 77 -2.03 -7.40 -13.55
CA ALA A 77 -1.66 -7.93 -14.86
C ALA A 77 -0.60 -7.03 -15.50
N PHE A 78 0.51 -7.66 -15.92
CA PHE A 78 1.53 -6.99 -16.70
C PHE A 78 1.13 -7.03 -18.18
N ILE A 79 1.03 -5.86 -18.80
CA ILE A 79 0.59 -5.72 -20.20
C ILE A 79 1.65 -6.34 -21.12
N ASN A 80 1.20 -7.10 -22.12
CA ASN A 80 2.05 -7.82 -23.08
C ASN A 80 2.90 -8.94 -22.47
N GLU A 81 2.48 -9.52 -21.34
CA GLU A 81 3.15 -10.64 -20.70
C GLU A 81 2.21 -11.82 -20.46
N ASP A 82 2.80 -13.01 -20.42
CA ASP A 82 2.09 -14.22 -20.04
C ASP A 82 1.67 -14.15 -18.57
N PHE A 83 0.42 -14.53 -18.33
CA PHE A 83 -0.14 -14.56 -16.98
C PHE A 83 0.49 -15.69 -16.15
N ARG A 84 1.19 -15.33 -15.08
CA ARG A 84 1.90 -16.27 -14.19
C ARG A 84 1.13 -16.64 -12.92
N GLY A 85 0.01 -15.98 -12.65
CA GLY A 85 -0.76 -16.12 -11.41
C GLY A 85 -0.95 -14.78 -10.71
N TRP A 86 -2.10 -14.58 -10.07
CA TRP A 86 -2.45 -13.31 -9.42
C TRP A 86 -1.55 -13.01 -8.22
N ASP A 87 -1.22 -14.04 -7.44
CA ASP A 87 -0.37 -13.94 -6.26
C ASP A 87 1.10 -13.67 -6.64
N VAL A 88 1.59 -14.33 -7.69
CA VAL A 88 2.94 -14.10 -8.23
C VAL A 88 3.06 -12.68 -8.76
N ASN A 89 2.12 -12.25 -9.61
CA ASN A 89 2.13 -10.90 -10.16
C ASN A 89 1.97 -9.84 -9.07
N ALA A 90 1.12 -10.06 -8.06
CA ALA A 90 0.94 -9.11 -6.97
C ALA A 90 2.23 -8.94 -6.16
N LYS A 91 2.89 -10.04 -5.76
CA LYS A 91 4.17 -9.98 -5.03
C LYS A 91 5.24 -9.22 -5.82
N GLU A 92 5.41 -9.56 -7.09
CA GLU A 92 6.37 -8.89 -7.97
C GLU A 92 6.04 -7.40 -8.14
N TRP A 93 4.77 -7.07 -8.36
CA TRP A 93 4.30 -5.69 -8.46
C TRP A 93 4.61 -4.88 -7.19
N PHE A 94 4.34 -5.44 -6.00
CA PHE A 94 4.68 -4.79 -4.74
C PHE A 94 6.17 -4.49 -4.64
N GLU A 95 7.03 -5.44 -4.98
CA GLU A 95 8.48 -5.26 -4.95
C GLU A 95 8.96 -4.17 -5.91
N LEU A 96 8.42 -4.15 -7.13
CA LEU A 96 8.79 -3.16 -8.15
C LEU A 96 8.30 -1.75 -7.79
N VAL A 97 7.04 -1.62 -7.35
CA VAL A 97 6.48 -0.34 -6.91
C VAL A 97 7.27 0.23 -5.75
N VAL A 98 7.56 -0.59 -4.73
CA VAL A 98 8.33 -0.16 -3.57
C VAL A 98 9.74 0.28 -3.99
N ARG A 99 10.38 -0.44 -4.90
CA ARG A 99 11.70 -0.08 -5.43
C ARG A 99 11.67 1.28 -6.13
N GLU A 100 10.68 1.53 -6.99
CA GLU A 100 10.55 2.80 -7.71
C GLU A 100 10.23 3.96 -6.76
N VAL A 101 9.27 3.77 -5.85
CA VAL A 101 8.94 4.74 -4.80
C VAL A 101 10.18 5.09 -3.98
N CYS A 102 10.92 4.08 -3.50
CA CYS A 102 12.10 4.30 -2.66
C CYS A 102 13.36 4.69 -3.45
N ASN A 103 13.28 4.81 -4.78
CA ASN A 103 14.42 5.21 -5.60
C ASN A 103 14.77 6.68 -5.31
N PRO A 104 15.97 6.98 -4.79
CA PRO A 104 16.37 8.36 -4.50
C PRO A 104 16.35 9.25 -5.74
N LEU A 105 16.54 8.66 -6.94
CA LEU A 105 16.51 9.39 -8.21
C LEU A 105 15.11 9.90 -8.57
N ASN A 106 14.07 9.25 -8.06
CA ASN A 106 12.69 9.70 -8.27
C ASN A 106 12.34 10.90 -7.37
N GLY A 107 13.16 11.26 -6.38
CA GLY A 107 13.01 12.50 -5.62
C GLY A 107 11.79 12.56 -4.67
N LEU A 108 11.05 11.47 -4.48
CA LEU A 108 9.90 11.39 -3.58
C LEU A 108 10.32 11.10 -2.12
N TRP A 109 11.22 10.14 -1.94
CA TRP A 109 11.82 9.77 -0.66
C TRP A 109 13.33 9.94 -0.69
N GLN A 110 13.92 10.17 0.47
CA GLN A 110 15.37 10.22 0.66
C GLN A 110 15.77 9.33 1.84
N THR A 111 16.95 8.75 1.77
CA THR A 111 17.54 8.03 2.91
C THR A 111 17.89 9.03 4.01
N ASN A 112 17.58 8.70 5.26
CA ASN A 112 18.10 9.45 6.40
C ASN A 112 19.53 8.98 6.68
N GLU A 113 20.51 9.80 6.30
CA GLU A 113 21.94 9.52 6.54
C GLU A 113 22.31 9.49 8.04
N ASN A 114 21.50 10.12 8.88
CA ASN A 114 21.69 10.14 10.34
C ASN A 114 21.07 8.91 11.03
N ASP A 115 20.29 8.10 10.32
CA ASP A 115 19.76 6.84 10.83
C ASP A 115 20.72 5.70 10.54
N ARG A 116 21.14 5.00 11.60
CA ARG A 116 22.01 3.81 11.51
C ARG A 116 21.41 2.72 10.62
N ASN A 117 20.09 2.63 10.56
CA ASN A 117 19.38 1.63 9.77
C ASN A 117 19.09 2.11 8.33
N LYS A 118 19.42 3.37 7.99
CA LYS A 118 19.14 3.98 6.68
C LYS A 118 17.65 3.97 6.33
N GLY A 119 16.78 4.31 7.28
CA GLY A 119 15.35 4.47 7.02
C GLY A 119 15.07 5.55 5.99
N ILE A 120 13.95 5.40 5.28
CA ILE A 120 13.50 6.40 4.31
C ILE A 120 12.61 7.45 4.98
N GLN A 121 12.72 8.69 4.52
CA GLN A 121 11.87 9.81 4.90
C GLN A 121 11.36 10.53 3.66
N ILE A 122 10.26 11.28 3.79
CA ILE A 122 9.75 12.13 2.71
C ILE A 122 10.85 13.14 2.33
N ASN A 123 11.11 13.29 1.03
CA ASN A 123 11.99 14.34 0.55
C ASN A 123 11.27 15.70 0.67
N PRO A 124 11.77 16.67 1.46
CA PRO A 124 11.17 18.00 1.58
C PRO A 124 11.06 18.76 0.24
N TRP A 125 11.87 18.37 -0.75
CA TRP A 125 11.91 18.99 -2.07
C TRP A 125 11.06 18.27 -3.13
N SER A 126 10.35 17.20 -2.75
CA SER A 126 9.51 16.41 -3.66
C SER A 126 8.50 17.26 -4.43
N GLY A 127 7.85 18.23 -3.78
CA GLY A 127 6.92 19.15 -4.44
C GLY A 127 7.54 20.04 -5.53
N ILE A 128 8.86 20.24 -5.55
CA ILE A 128 9.54 20.92 -6.66
C ILE A 128 9.76 19.94 -7.83
N VAL A 129 10.20 18.72 -7.54
CA VAL A 129 10.47 17.68 -8.54
C VAL A 129 9.20 17.26 -9.29
N PHE A 130 8.06 17.21 -8.59
CA PHE A 130 6.77 16.77 -9.13
C PHE A 130 5.80 17.93 -9.39
N GLU A 131 6.28 19.17 -9.49
CA GLU A 131 5.42 20.33 -9.79
C GLU A 131 4.17 20.45 -8.88
N ARG A 132 4.32 20.06 -7.60
CA ARG A 132 3.27 19.99 -6.56
C ARG A 132 2.25 18.85 -6.69
N ASP A 133 2.49 17.85 -7.52
CA ASP A 133 1.71 16.60 -7.60
C ASP A 133 2.28 15.45 -6.74
N ASP A 134 3.30 15.71 -5.92
CA ASP A 134 3.94 14.77 -4.99
C ASP A 134 2.94 14.12 -4.01
N ASN A 135 1.92 14.87 -3.58
CA ASN A 135 0.83 14.37 -2.73
C ASN A 135 0.12 13.14 -3.30
N ARG A 136 0.04 13.04 -4.63
CA ARG A 136 -0.56 11.90 -5.33
C ARG A 136 0.20 10.61 -5.03
N TYR A 137 1.52 10.66 -5.07
CA TYR A 137 2.41 9.54 -4.78
C TYR A 137 2.38 9.14 -3.31
N PHE A 138 2.33 10.11 -2.38
CA PHE A 138 2.19 9.79 -0.95
C PHE A 138 0.84 9.15 -0.63
N ARG A 139 -0.25 9.64 -1.24
CA ARG A 139 -1.58 9.04 -1.10
C ARG A 139 -1.63 7.63 -1.70
N PHE A 140 -1.02 7.44 -2.86
CA PHE A 140 -0.84 6.12 -3.48
C PHE A 140 -0.10 5.19 -2.53
N MET A 141 1.05 5.61 -2.00
CA MET A 141 1.86 4.79 -1.12
C MET A 141 1.12 4.43 0.18
N GLY A 142 0.32 5.35 0.73
CA GLY A 142 -0.57 5.05 1.86
C GLY A 142 -1.58 3.93 1.55
N ARG A 143 -2.14 3.89 0.33
CA ARG A 143 -3.02 2.79 -0.11
C ARG A 143 -2.26 1.48 -0.29
N VAL A 144 -1.06 1.51 -0.86
CA VAL A 144 -0.21 0.32 -1.04
C VAL A 144 0.18 -0.29 0.32
N VAL A 145 0.60 0.54 1.28
CA VAL A 145 0.91 0.09 2.65
C VAL A 145 -0.33 -0.49 3.33
N GLY A 146 -1.48 0.20 3.23
CA GLY A 146 -2.75 -0.29 3.76
C GLY A 146 -3.14 -1.63 3.15
N ARG A 147 -2.94 -1.81 1.84
CA ARG A 147 -3.19 -3.07 1.13
C ARG A 147 -2.28 -4.19 1.61
N ALA A 148 -0.98 -3.92 1.73
CA ALA A 148 -0.02 -4.91 2.25
C ALA A 148 -0.35 -5.31 3.69
N LEU A 149 -0.75 -4.37 4.55
CA LEU A 149 -1.23 -4.67 5.90
C LEU A 149 -2.47 -5.56 5.90
N LEU A 150 -3.44 -5.26 5.03
CA LEU A 150 -4.66 -6.06 4.86
C LEU A 150 -4.30 -7.49 4.45
N ASP A 151 -3.46 -7.65 3.42
CA ASP A 151 -3.06 -8.95 2.89
C ASP A 151 -2.07 -9.70 3.78
N GLY A 152 -1.46 -9.03 4.76
CA GLY A 152 -0.43 -9.59 5.63
C GLY A 152 0.93 -9.71 4.94
N TYR A 153 1.16 -8.92 3.89
CA TYR A 153 2.45 -8.84 3.20
C TYR A 153 3.45 -8.00 3.97
N ILE A 154 4.70 -8.47 3.98
CA ILE A 154 5.82 -7.74 4.54
C ILE A 154 6.33 -6.79 3.47
N ILE A 155 6.43 -5.51 3.81
CA ILE A 155 6.97 -4.51 2.91
C ILE A 155 8.48 -4.38 3.17
N PRO A 156 9.34 -4.47 2.14
CA PRO A 156 10.79 -4.52 2.31
C PRO A 156 11.44 -3.13 2.48
N PHE A 157 10.82 -2.23 3.25
CA PHE A 157 11.44 -0.98 3.70
C PHE A 157 10.98 -0.63 5.11
N HIS A 158 11.71 0.28 5.75
CA HIS A 158 11.30 0.89 7.01
C HIS A 158 11.39 2.41 6.89
N MET A 159 10.42 3.08 7.50
CA MET A 159 10.45 4.53 7.65
C MET A 159 11.29 4.88 8.87
N THR A 160 11.87 6.07 8.87
CA THR A 160 12.48 6.60 10.09
C THR A 160 11.44 6.78 11.19
N PRO A 161 11.75 6.44 12.45
CA PRO A 161 10.85 6.61 13.60
C PRO A 161 10.36 8.05 13.80
#